data_AF-A0A4R6Y0D8-F1
#
_entry.id   AF-A0A4R6Y0D8-F1
#
_cell.length_a   1.000
_cell.length_b   1.000
_cell.length_c   1.000
_cell.angle_alpha   90.00
_cell.angle_beta   90.00
_cell.angle_gamma   90.00
#
_symmetry.space_group_name_H-M   'P 1'
#
loop_
_entity.id
_entity.type
_entity.pdbx_description
1 polymer ?
#
loop_
_entity_poly.entity_id
_entity_poly.type
_entity_poly.pdbx_seq_one_letter_code
_entity_poly.pdbx_strand_id
1 'polypeptide(L)'
;MTMAAYVPYLVDSLSPRGDIFPAYCCQFGIFENPALRVRPARAASWLPWISGDLADGKMIGCIECLRSDRQRFGRLHWRASWMASCPKHGVLLQAASPAEQSEYPVSRETATELAAIDELTLQAVTKGRVQLPDGRIVHGGLWLRVLRGVIDEICRPRCMKDVARPIIEAAWEAAGLPYRHALGRWGIYEKLGRLERANVLKVAALAIRPLIRAGFQHLKASTRPLAAEASRAVSSAVLVRDFQLMPIEIENITMLARENDDVAIDLRRMLNHQPRSARFVAQTDETLKSLGIPVLAPLLVARTPDLADGPY
;
A
#
# COMPACT_ATOMS: atom_id res chain seq x y z
N MET A 1 6.17 12.78 -0.10
CA MET A 1 6.23 11.50 -0.86
C MET A 1 4.97 11.35 -1.67
N THR A 2 5.06 10.75 -2.85
CA THR A 2 3.92 10.57 -3.76
C THR A 2 3.63 9.08 -3.97
N MET A 3 2.45 8.70 -4.47
CA MET A 3 2.13 7.28 -4.68
C MET A 3 3.13 6.61 -5.64
N ALA A 4 3.71 7.38 -6.56
CA ALA A 4 4.77 6.91 -7.46
C ALA A 4 6.04 6.51 -6.70
N ALA A 5 6.35 7.14 -5.56
CA ALA A 5 7.49 6.74 -4.72
C ALA A 5 7.28 5.39 -4.02
N TYR A 6 6.04 4.91 -3.92
CA TYR A 6 5.76 3.54 -3.48
C TYR A 6 5.96 2.50 -4.58
N VAL A 7 6.10 2.93 -5.83
CA VAL A 7 6.50 2.06 -6.94
C VAL A 7 8.03 2.06 -7.06
N PRO A 8 8.70 0.91 -7.29
CA PRO A 8 8.19 -0.46 -7.35
C PRO A 8 8.20 -1.20 -5.98
N TYR A 9 8.54 -0.50 -4.90
CA TYR A 9 8.85 -1.11 -3.61
C TYR A 9 7.67 -1.80 -2.92
N LEU A 10 6.48 -1.20 -3.04
CA LEU A 10 5.25 -1.60 -2.35
C LEU A 10 4.06 -1.71 -3.29
N VAL A 11 4.00 -0.85 -4.31
CA VAL A 11 3.00 -0.85 -5.38
C VAL A 11 3.68 -1.19 -6.71
N ASP A 12 3.19 -2.16 -7.48
CA ASP A 12 3.87 -2.58 -8.71
C ASP A 12 3.75 -1.58 -9.87
N SER A 13 2.59 -0.90 -9.97
CA SER A 13 2.27 0.03 -11.05
C SER A 13 1.08 0.90 -10.68
N LEU A 14 1.06 2.14 -11.19
CA LEU A 14 -0.11 3.03 -11.13
C LEU A 14 -0.89 3.06 -12.45
N SER A 15 -0.44 2.31 -13.46
CA SER A 15 -1.18 2.10 -14.70
C SER A 15 -1.91 0.76 -14.64
N PRO A 16 -3.23 0.72 -14.89
CA PRO A 16 -3.97 -0.54 -14.92
C PRO A 16 -3.42 -1.49 -15.99
N ARG A 17 -3.24 -2.75 -15.61
CA ARG A 17 -2.77 -3.83 -16.50
C ARG A 17 -3.50 -5.12 -16.11
N GLY A 18 -3.61 -6.05 -17.07
CA GLY A 18 -4.37 -7.29 -16.87
C GLY A 18 -3.80 -8.24 -15.82
N ASP A 19 -2.49 -8.16 -15.57
CA ASP A 19 -1.67 -8.99 -14.68
C ASP A 19 -1.64 -8.50 -13.21
N ILE A 20 -1.97 -7.23 -12.97
CA ILE A 20 -1.91 -6.61 -11.64
C ILE A 20 -2.89 -7.27 -10.66
N PHE A 21 -4.11 -7.60 -11.11
CA PHE A 21 -5.09 -8.28 -10.23
C PHE A 21 -4.59 -9.66 -9.77
N PRO A 22 -4.17 -10.57 -10.67
CA PRO A 22 -3.56 -11.83 -10.23
C PRO A 22 -2.35 -11.64 -9.30
N ALA A 23 -1.51 -10.63 -9.54
CA ALA A 23 -0.34 -10.35 -8.71
C ALA A 23 -0.70 -9.96 -7.27
N TYR A 24 -1.76 -9.20 -7.06
CA TYR A 24 -2.17 -8.74 -5.72
C TYR A 24 -3.19 -9.66 -5.05
N CYS A 25 -4.14 -10.16 -5.80
CA CYS A 25 -5.30 -10.87 -5.27
C CYS A 25 -5.21 -12.38 -5.49
N CYS A 26 -4.35 -12.90 -6.36
CA CYS A 26 -4.28 -14.33 -6.68
C CYS A 26 -2.98 -15.02 -6.27
N GLN A 27 -1.92 -14.31 -5.84
CA GLN A 27 -0.65 -14.94 -5.43
C GLN A 27 -0.74 -15.73 -4.13
N PHE A 28 -1.39 -15.18 -3.10
CA PHE A 28 -1.40 -15.75 -1.75
C PHE A 28 -2.81 -16.00 -1.24
N GLY A 29 -3.07 -17.19 -0.72
CA GLY A 29 -4.36 -17.56 -0.14
C GLY A 29 -4.22 -18.03 1.30
N ILE A 30 -5.23 -17.71 2.12
CA ILE A 30 -5.32 -18.22 3.49
C ILE A 30 -6.36 -19.33 3.53
N PHE A 31 -7.58 -19.02 3.09
CA PHE A 31 -8.70 -19.95 3.16
C PHE A 31 -8.79 -20.79 1.90
N GLU A 32 -8.67 -20.16 0.74
CA GLU A 32 -8.85 -20.81 -0.56
C GLU A 32 -7.52 -21.14 -1.23
N ASN A 33 -7.55 -22.05 -2.21
CA ASN A 33 -6.39 -22.26 -3.06
C ASN A 33 -6.23 -21.04 -3.99
N PRO A 34 -5.09 -20.30 -3.91
CA PRO A 34 -4.87 -19.10 -4.70
C PRO A 34 -4.96 -19.34 -6.21
N ALA A 35 -4.63 -20.55 -6.70
CA ALA A 35 -4.70 -20.91 -8.11
C ALA A 35 -6.14 -21.05 -8.65
N LEU A 36 -7.13 -21.24 -7.78
CA LEU A 36 -8.54 -21.34 -8.16
C LEU A 36 -9.25 -19.97 -8.19
N ARG A 37 -8.55 -18.89 -7.82
CA ARG A 37 -9.13 -17.55 -7.82
C ARG A 37 -9.20 -16.98 -9.22
N VAL A 38 -10.40 -16.55 -9.59
CA VAL A 38 -10.72 -15.95 -10.89
C VAL A 38 -10.68 -14.43 -10.75
N ARG A 39 -10.38 -13.71 -11.82
CA ARG A 39 -10.45 -12.25 -11.83
C ARG A 39 -11.89 -11.77 -12.07
N PRO A 40 -12.40 -10.75 -11.36
CA PRO A 40 -13.67 -10.11 -11.72
C PRO A 40 -13.63 -9.53 -13.14
N ALA A 41 -14.70 -9.71 -13.93
CA ALA A 41 -14.76 -9.20 -15.31
C ALA A 41 -14.54 -7.67 -15.39
N ARG A 42 -14.88 -6.91 -14.34
CA ARG A 42 -14.75 -5.44 -14.27
C ARG A 42 -13.40 -4.94 -13.71
N ALA A 43 -12.37 -5.78 -13.71
CA ALA A 43 -11.05 -5.45 -13.16
C ALA A 43 -10.06 -4.86 -14.19
N ALA A 44 -10.47 -4.61 -15.44
CA ALA A 44 -9.56 -4.14 -16.49
C ALA A 44 -8.91 -2.77 -16.18
N SER A 45 -9.60 -1.90 -15.45
CA SER A 45 -9.10 -0.60 -14.98
C SER A 45 -8.77 -0.58 -13.48
N TRP A 46 -8.64 -1.75 -12.85
CA TRP A 46 -8.41 -1.86 -11.42
C TRP A 46 -6.96 -1.60 -11.04
N LEU A 47 -6.77 -0.90 -9.93
CA LEU A 47 -5.49 -0.70 -9.27
C LEU A 47 -5.61 -1.07 -7.79
N PRO A 48 -4.60 -1.76 -7.22
CA PRO A 48 -4.61 -2.11 -5.81
C PRO A 48 -4.55 -0.86 -4.96
N TRP A 49 -5.37 -0.79 -3.91
CA TRP A 49 -5.37 0.29 -2.92
C TRP A 49 -5.78 1.69 -3.41
N ILE A 50 -5.96 1.88 -4.71
CA ILE A 50 -6.38 3.16 -5.30
C ILE A 50 -7.90 3.18 -5.42
N SER A 51 -8.53 3.97 -4.57
CA SER A 51 -9.98 4.16 -4.54
C SER A 51 -10.41 5.45 -5.23
N GLY A 52 -11.70 5.54 -5.59
CA GLY A 52 -12.24 6.75 -6.25
C GLY A 52 -12.06 8.03 -5.42
N ASP A 53 -12.17 7.93 -4.10
CA ASP A 53 -11.98 9.08 -3.22
C ASP A 53 -10.53 9.58 -3.12
N LEU A 54 -9.56 8.79 -3.57
CA LEU A 54 -8.19 9.27 -3.77
C LEU A 54 -8.08 10.22 -4.98
N ALA A 55 -8.88 9.97 -6.03
CA ALA A 55 -8.94 10.81 -7.22
C ALA A 55 -9.74 12.10 -6.98
N ASP A 56 -10.80 12.04 -6.16
CA ASP A 56 -11.66 13.19 -5.86
C ASP A 56 -10.97 14.30 -5.01
N GLY A 57 -9.68 14.15 -4.66
CA GLY A 57 -8.88 15.16 -3.95
C GLY A 57 -9.22 15.36 -2.47
N LYS A 58 -10.27 14.72 -1.95
CA LYS A 58 -10.68 14.83 -0.54
C LYS A 58 -9.70 14.06 0.36
N MET A 59 -8.83 14.79 1.05
CA MET A 59 -7.84 14.21 1.95
C MET A 59 -8.51 13.52 3.14
N ILE A 60 -7.95 12.37 3.54
CA ILE A 60 -8.33 11.67 4.75
C ILE A 60 -7.14 11.60 5.69
N GLY A 61 -7.41 11.75 6.98
CA GLY A 61 -6.35 11.72 7.98
C GLY A 61 -6.86 11.50 9.38
N CYS A 62 -5.91 11.37 10.29
CA CYS A 62 -6.18 11.36 11.70
C CYS A 62 -6.38 12.78 12.20
N ILE A 63 -7.56 13.08 12.73
CA ILE A 63 -7.88 14.42 13.25
C ILE A 63 -6.92 14.81 14.38
N GLU A 64 -6.59 13.88 15.28
CA GLU A 64 -5.66 14.17 16.38
C GLU A 64 -4.23 14.43 15.90
N CYS A 65 -3.75 13.70 14.88
CA CYS A 65 -2.46 14.04 14.26
C CYS A 65 -2.50 15.47 13.69
N LEU A 66 -3.52 15.80 12.90
CA LEU A 66 -3.65 17.11 12.26
C LEU A 66 -3.78 18.25 13.28
N ARG A 67 -4.41 18.03 14.43
CA ARG A 67 -4.46 19.01 15.52
C ARG A 67 -3.09 19.20 16.19
N SER A 68 -2.38 18.10 16.44
CA SER A 68 -1.11 18.09 17.16
C SER A 68 0.11 18.52 16.32
N ASP A 69 0.04 18.39 15.00
CA ASP A 69 1.16 18.67 14.10
C ASP A 69 1.46 20.18 14.04
N ARG A 70 2.72 20.55 14.31
CA ARG A 70 3.19 21.96 14.25
C ARG A 70 3.03 22.56 12.85
N GLN A 71 3.29 21.75 11.82
CA GLN A 71 2.96 22.05 10.43
C GLN A 71 2.03 20.96 9.93
N ARG A 72 0.85 21.33 9.47
CA ARG A 72 -0.20 20.39 9.10
C ARG A 72 -0.04 19.99 7.64
N PHE A 73 0.12 18.70 7.39
CA PHE A 73 0.22 18.17 6.04
C PHE A 73 -0.55 16.86 5.92
N GLY A 74 -1.09 16.59 4.74
CA GLY A 74 -1.67 15.30 4.42
C GLY A 74 -0.56 14.24 4.36
N ARG A 75 -0.76 13.12 5.03
CA ARG A 75 0.21 12.01 4.99
C ARG A 75 -0.13 11.07 3.84
N LEU A 76 0.87 10.76 3.02
CA LEU A 76 0.68 9.92 1.84
C LEU A 76 0.12 8.53 2.21
N HIS A 77 0.56 7.94 3.32
CA HIS A 77 0.10 6.62 3.73
C HIS A 77 -1.37 6.57 4.14
N TRP A 78 -2.03 7.71 4.36
CA TRP A 78 -3.50 7.76 4.52
C TRP A 78 -4.23 7.84 3.19
N ARG A 79 -3.55 8.18 2.09
CA ARG A 79 -4.19 8.40 0.80
C ARG A 79 -4.59 7.10 0.10
N ALA A 80 -3.90 6.00 0.37
CA ALA A 80 -4.29 4.68 -0.16
C ALA A 80 -5.23 3.94 0.79
N SER A 81 -6.07 3.08 0.21
CA SER A 81 -7.08 2.28 0.92
C SER A 81 -6.51 1.08 1.69
N TRP A 82 -5.22 1.02 1.98
CA TRP A 82 -4.62 -0.08 2.74
C TRP A 82 -4.80 0.05 4.26
N MET A 83 -5.21 1.22 4.74
CA MET A 83 -5.44 1.50 6.15
C MET A 83 -6.73 2.29 6.31
N ALA A 84 -7.37 2.17 7.48
CA ALA A 84 -8.58 2.92 7.79
C ALA A 84 -8.54 3.64 9.14
N SER A 85 -7.48 3.47 9.92
CA SER A 85 -7.29 4.07 11.23
C SER A 85 -5.85 4.57 11.43
N CYS A 86 -5.68 5.37 12.48
CA CYS A 86 -4.40 5.85 12.97
C CYS A 86 -3.96 5.00 14.16
N PRO A 87 -2.92 4.17 14.01
CA PRO A 87 -2.42 3.33 15.11
C PRO A 87 -1.93 4.13 16.32
N LYS A 88 -1.42 5.35 16.08
CA LYS A 88 -0.92 6.24 17.14
C LYS A 88 -2.03 6.71 18.09
N HIS A 89 -3.21 7.02 17.55
CA HIS A 89 -4.29 7.65 18.30
C HIS A 89 -5.51 6.73 18.51
N GLY A 90 -5.55 5.55 17.87
CA GLY A 90 -6.68 4.63 18.00
C GLY A 90 -7.98 5.17 17.41
N VAL A 91 -7.90 6.02 16.38
CA VAL A 91 -9.08 6.65 15.74
C VAL A 91 -9.15 6.32 14.25
N LEU A 92 -10.35 6.29 13.70
CA LEU A 92 -10.58 6.14 12.26
C LEU A 92 -10.02 7.34 11.49
N LEU A 93 -9.53 7.09 10.28
CA LEU A 93 -9.19 8.13 9.34
C LEU A 93 -10.49 8.75 8.81
N GLN A 94 -10.59 10.06 8.92
CA GLN A 94 -11.77 10.83 8.53
C GLN A 94 -11.40 11.83 7.46
N ALA A 95 -12.38 12.22 6.63
CA ALA A 95 -12.18 13.29 5.66
C ALA A 95 -11.86 14.58 6.41
N ALA A 96 -10.68 15.14 6.15
CA ALA A 96 -10.18 16.33 6.80
C ALA A 96 -9.10 16.98 5.93
N SER A 97 -9.19 18.29 5.73
CA SER A 97 -8.18 19.09 5.04
C SER A 97 -7.17 19.65 6.04
N PRO A 98 -5.84 19.66 5.77
CA PRO A 98 -4.89 20.32 6.68
C PRO A 98 -5.16 21.82 6.85
N ALA A 99 -5.82 22.42 5.85
CA ALA A 99 -6.08 23.87 5.79
C ALA A 99 -7.31 24.30 6.61
N GLU A 100 -8.31 23.43 6.78
CA GLU A 100 -9.65 23.82 7.27
C GLU A 100 -9.96 23.20 8.64
N GLN A 101 -9.32 23.71 9.71
CA GLN A 101 -9.42 23.14 11.06
C GLN A 101 -10.79 23.31 11.72
N SER A 102 -11.49 24.43 11.45
CA SER A 102 -12.80 24.72 12.04
C SER A 102 -13.85 23.67 11.67
N GLU A 103 -13.59 22.88 10.62
CA GLU A 103 -14.50 21.86 10.10
C GLU A 103 -14.10 20.43 10.51
N TYR A 104 -13.11 20.28 11.40
CA TYR A 104 -12.65 18.96 11.80
C TYR A 104 -13.76 18.20 12.52
N PRO A 105 -14.13 17.02 12.01
CA PRO A 105 -15.14 16.21 12.66
C PRO A 105 -14.62 15.74 14.03
N VAL A 106 -15.55 15.34 14.88
CA VAL A 106 -15.23 14.63 16.12
C VAL A 106 -14.53 13.32 15.76
N SER A 107 -13.42 13.05 16.43
CA SER A 107 -12.64 11.83 16.27
C SER A 107 -13.48 10.61 16.63
N ARG A 108 -13.44 9.59 15.78
CA ARG A 108 -14.15 8.33 16.01
C ARG A 108 -13.16 7.24 16.38
N GLU A 109 -13.39 6.56 17.49
CA GLU A 109 -12.56 5.43 17.90
C GLU A 109 -12.56 4.31 16.85
N THR A 110 -11.42 3.64 16.72
CA THR A 110 -11.25 2.46 15.89
C THR A 110 -11.32 1.19 16.73
N ALA A 111 -11.72 0.07 16.13
CA ALA A 111 -11.62 -1.23 16.79
C ALA A 111 -10.15 -1.62 16.97
N THR A 112 -9.82 -2.27 18.10
CA THR A 112 -8.44 -2.68 18.43
C THR A 112 -7.81 -3.56 17.35
N GLU A 113 -8.58 -4.45 16.74
CA GLU A 113 -8.09 -5.33 15.67
C GLU A 113 -7.76 -4.54 14.39
N LEU A 114 -8.54 -3.51 14.09
CA LEU A 114 -8.27 -2.63 12.96
C LEU A 114 -7.02 -1.78 13.23
N ALA A 115 -6.86 -1.23 14.44
CA ALA A 115 -5.62 -0.53 14.81
C ALA A 115 -4.39 -1.43 14.68
N ALA A 116 -4.47 -2.69 15.11
CA ALA A 116 -3.35 -3.62 15.06
C ALA A 116 -2.92 -3.94 13.62
N ILE A 117 -3.87 -4.17 12.71
CA ILE A 117 -3.51 -4.41 11.30
C ILE A 117 -3.01 -3.14 10.61
N ASP A 118 -3.57 -1.98 10.97
CA ASP A 118 -3.13 -0.70 10.45
C ASP A 118 -1.74 -0.33 10.98
N GLU A 119 -1.36 -0.77 12.18
CA GLU A 119 0.00 -0.60 12.71
C GLU A 119 1.02 -1.37 11.86
N LEU A 120 0.75 -2.64 11.60
CA LEU A 120 1.58 -3.47 10.73
C LEU A 120 1.65 -2.88 9.31
N THR A 121 0.52 -2.40 8.80
CA THR A 121 0.47 -1.76 7.48
C THR A 121 1.24 -0.43 7.47
N LEU A 122 1.18 0.36 8.54
CA LEU A 122 1.96 1.57 8.69
C LEU A 122 3.46 1.27 8.64
N GLN A 123 3.91 0.20 9.32
CA GLN A 123 5.31 -0.25 9.22
C GLN A 123 5.66 -0.63 7.78
N ALA A 124 4.81 -1.39 7.08
CA ALA A 124 5.03 -1.76 5.68
C ALA A 124 5.24 -0.54 4.79
N VAL A 125 4.40 0.48 4.93
CA VAL A 125 4.36 1.66 4.04
C VAL A 125 5.26 2.81 4.47
N THR A 126 5.88 2.75 5.65
CA THR A 126 6.84 3.78 6.10
C THR A 126 8.25 3.24 6.26
N LYS A 127 8.40 1.94 6.54
CA LYS A 127 9.70 1.29 6.78
C LYS A 127 10.05 0.23 5.74
N GLY A 128 9.14 -0.09 4.82
CA GLY A 128 9.33 -1.14 3.81
C GLY A 128 9.29 -2.58 4.36
N ARG A 129 9.03 -2.76 5.66
CA ARG A 129 9.02 -4.05 6.34
C ARG A 129 8.04 -4.06 7.51
N VAL A 130 7.55 -5.25 7.85
CA VAL A 130 6.65 -5.51 8.98
C VAL A 130 7.34 -6.42 9.97
N GLN A 131 7.40 -6.01 11.23
CA GLN A 131 7.82 -6.91 12.31
C GLN A 131 6.59 -7.59 12.90
N LEU A 132 6.54 -8.92 12.79
CA LEU A 132 5.47 -9.74 13.36
C LEU A 132 5.65 -9.90 14.88
N PRO A 133 4.61 -10.28 15.63
CA PRO A 133 4.68 -10.44 17.08
C PRO A 133 5.72 -11.46 17.58
N ASP A 134 6.09 -12.44 16.75
CA ASP A 134 7.12 -13.43 17.05
C ASP A 134 8.55 -12.97 16.69
N GLY A 135 8.71 -11.71 16.28
CA GLY A 135 9.98 -11.11 15.91
C GLY A 135 10.38 -11.28 14.44
N ARG A 136 9.67 -12.09 13.65
CA ARG A 136 9.99 -12.26 12.22
C ARG A 136 9.73 -10.99 11.43
N ILE A 137 10.54 -10.78 10.40
CA ILE A 137 10.43 -9.63 9.50
C ILE A 137 9.84 -10.09 8.16
N VAL A 138 8.77 -9.42 7.74
CA VAL A 138 8.10 -9.64 6.45
C VAL A 138 8.32 -8.42 5.56
N HIS A 139 8.63 -8.65 4.28
CA HIS A 139 8.75 -7.57 3.30
C HIS A 139 7.43 -6.81 3.15
N GLY A 140 7.45 -5.47 3.12
CA GLY A 140 6.23 -4.66 3.07
C GLY A 140 5.36 -4.94 1.85
N GLY A 141 5.97 -5.16 0.69
CA GLY A 141 5.24 -5.54 -0.52
C GLY A 141 4.59 -6.94 -0.43
N LEU A 142 5.15 -7.86 0.35
CA LEU A 142 4.53 -9.17 0.60
C LEU A 142 3.34 -9.01 1.54
N TRP A 143 3.50 -8.23 2.62
CA TRP A 143 2.41 -7.89 3.54
C TRP A 143 1.19 -7.33 2.80
N LEU A 144 1.39 -6.33 1.93
CA LEU A 144 0.30 -5.75 1.16
C LEU A 144 -0.37 -6.78 0.24
N ARG A 145 0.37 -7.64 -0.46
CA ARG A 145 -0.24 -8.66 -1.32
C ARG A 145 -1.02 -9.71 -0.51
N VAL A 146 -0.51 -10.13 0.64
CA VAL A 146 -1.26 -11.05 1.52
C VAL A 146 -2.52 -10.38 2.04
N LEU A 147 -2.42 -9.15 2.56
CA LEU A 147 -3.59 -8.41 3.03
C LEU A 147 -4.62 -8.23 1.91
N ARG A 148 -4.19 -7.90 0.69
CA ARG A 148 -5.11 -7.78 -0.44
C ARG A 148 -5.72 -9.13 -0.81
N GLY A 149 -4.96 -10.21 -0.81
CA GLY A 149 -5.47 -11.56 -1.02
C GLY A 149 -6.56 -11.94 -0.01
N VAL A 150 -6.36 -11.65 1.27
CA VAL A 150 -7.37 -11.87 2.32
C VAL A 150 -8.62 -11.04 2.10
N ILE A 151 -8.46 -9.75 1.79
CA ILE A 151 -9.59 -8.86 1.49
C ILE A 151 -10.40 -9.40 0.30
N ASP A 152 -9.74 -9.93 -0.73
CA ASP A 152 -10.43 -10.56 -1.86
C ASP A 152 -11.21 -11.80 -1.40
N GLU A 153 -10.56 -12.72 -0.69
CA GLU A 153 -11.19 -13.93 -0.14
C GLU A 153 -12.43 -13.59 0.69
N ILE A 154 -12.37 -12.62 1.62
CA ILE A 154 -13.54 -12.27 2.45
C ILE A 154 -14.64 -11.54 1.66
N CYS A 155 -14.31 -10.83 0.57
CA CYS A 155 -15.27 -10.08 -0.23
C CYS A 155 -15.90 -10.87 -1.40
N ARG A 156 -15.39 -12.06 -1.73
CA ARG A 156 -15.96 -12.90 -2.81
C ARG A 156 -17.42 -13.31 -2.54
N PRO A 157 -18.23 -13.58 -3.59
CA PRO A 157 -19.59 -14.09 -3.43
C PRO A 157 -19.66 -15.42 -2.67
N ARG A 158 -20.74 -15.64 -1.92
CA ARG A 158 -20.95 -16.85 -1.09
C ARG A 158 -20.91 -18.15 -1.92
N CYS A 159 -21.44 -18.12 -3.14
CA CYS A 159 -21.45 -19.26 -4.06
C CYS A 159 -20.06 -19.65 -4.60
N MET A 160 -19.02 -18.85 -4.34
CA MET A 160 -17.65 -19.13 -4.79
C MET A 160 -16.78 -19.68 -3.66
N LYS A 161 -17.35 -20.00 -2.49
CA LYS A 161 -16.61 -20.20 -1.23
C LYS A 161 -16.92 -21.52 -0.51
N ASP A 162 -17.41 -22.55 -1.18
CA ASP A 162 -18.01 -23.70 -0.50
C ASP A 162 -17.17 -24.29 0.66
N VAL A 163 -15.86 -24.41 0.48
CA VAL A 163 -14.94 -24.91 1.52
C VAL A 163 -14.56 -23.83 2.56
N ALA A 164 -14.34 -22.58 2.13
CA ALA A 164 -13.88 -21.48 2.98
C ALA A 164 -15.01 -20.75 3.72
N ARG A 165 -16.27 -20.99 3.33
CA ARG A 165 -17.46 -20.25 3.77
C ARG A 165 -17.62 -20.20 5.29
N PRO A 166 -17.57 -21.32 6.04
CA PRO A 166 -17.77 -21.28 7.49
C PRO A 166 -16.74 -20.39 8.20
N ILE A 167 -15.48 -20.46 7.76
CA ILE A 167 -14.39 -19.67 8.36
C ILE A 167 -14.56 -18.18 8.08
N ILE A 168 -14.95 -17.83 6.85
CA ILE A 168 -15.18 -16.43 6.48
C ILE A 168 -16.42 -15.89 7.19
N GLU A 169 -17.53 -16.64 7.24
CA GLU A 169 -18.75 -16.25 7.97
C GLU A 169 -18.44 -16.01 9.45
N ALA A 170 -17.67 -16.88 10.09
CA ALA A 170 -17.21 -16.70 11.47
C ALA A 170 -16.36 -15.44 11.68
N ALA A 171 -15.52 -15.06 10.70
CA ALA A 171 -14.74 -13.82 10.79
C ALA A 171 -15.63 -12.56 10.70
N TRP A 172 -16.68 -12.58 9.88
CA TRP A 172 -17.67 -11.51 9.82
C TRP A 172 -18.47 -11.41 11.13
N GLU A 173 -18.93 -12.55 11.65
CA GLU A 173 -19.63 -12.65 12.93
C GLU A 173 -18.78 -12.14 14.09
N ALA A 174 -17.51 -12.56 14.16
CA ALA A 174 -16.56 -12.07 15.17
C ALA A 174 -16.30 -10.56 15.07
N ALA A 175 -16.48 -9.96 13.90
CA ALA A 175 -16.40 -8.51 13.71
C ALA A 175 -17.68 -7.78 14.16
N GLY A 176 -18.74 -8.51 14.53
CA GLY A 176 -20.07 -7.96 14.80
C GLY A 176 -20.76 -7.41 13.54
N LEU A 177 -20.38 -7.91 12.35
CA LEU A 177 -20.86 -7.42 11.08
C LEU A 177 -21.61 -8.54 10.33
N PRO A 178 -22.75 -8.23 9.68
CA PRO A 178 -23.43 -9.23 8.88
C PRO A 178 -22.52 -9.67 7.73
N TYR A 179 -22.51 -10.97 7.43
CA TYR A 179 -21.80 -11.45 6.26
C TYR A 179 -22.27 -10.70 5.03
N ARG A 180 -21.30 -10.22 4.24
CA ARG A 180 -21.54 -9.34 3.10
C ARG A 180 -22.12 -10.10 1.91
N HIS A 181 -23.34 -10.61 2.05
CA HIS A 181 -24.13 -11.20 0.96
C HIS A 181 -24.95 -10.14 0.19
N ALA A 182 -25.18 -8.95 0.77
CA ALA A 182 -26.28 -8.05 0.35
C ALA A 182 -26.09 -7.25 -0.94
N LEU A 183 -25.05 -7.48 -1.74
CA LEU A 183 -24.96 -6.91 -3.09
C LEU A 183 -24.60 -8.05 -4.02
N GLY A 184 -25.56 -8.53 -4.83
CA GLY A 184 -25.37 -9.62 -5.80
C GLY A 184 -24.32 -9.39 -6.90
N ARG A 185 -23.34 -8.51 -6.66
CA ARG A 185 -22.19 -8.21 -7.51
C ARG A 185 -20.93 -8.30 -6.66
N TRP A 186 -19.92 -9.02 -7.17
CA TRP A 186 -18.59 -9.07 -6.58
C TRP A 186 -18.05 -7.65 -6.36
N GLY A 187 -18.09 -7.20 -5.10
CA GLY A 187 -17.67 -5.85 -4.73
C GLY A 187 -16.16 -5.77 -4.68
N ILE A 188 -15.57 -5.04 -5.62
CA ILE A 188 -14.16 -4.67 -5.58
C ILE A 188 -13.95 -3.74 -4.37
N TYR A 189 -13.02 -4.09 -3.47
CA TYR A 189 -12.75 -3.38 -2.22
C TYR A 189 -12.52 -1.87 -2.43
N GLU A 190 -11.75 -1.50 -3.44
CA GLU A 190 -11.41 -0.11 -3.75
C GLU A 190 -12.61 0.72 -4.25
N LYS A 191 -13.72 0.06 -4.63
CA LYS A 191 -14.97 0.71 -5.02
C LYS A 191 -15.96 0.88 -3.87
N LEU A 192 -15.59 0.44 -2.67
CA LEU A 192 -16.42 0.58 -1.48
C LEU A 192 -16.24 1.97 -0.86
N GLY A 193 -17.30 2.43 -0.18
CA GLY A 193 -17.23 3.63 0.66
C GLY A 193 -16.28 3.43 1.84
N ARG A 194 -15.88 4.54 2.46
CA ARG A 194 -14.83 4.54 3.50
C ARG A 194 -15.17 3.68 4.71
N LEU A 195 -16.40 3.79 5.21
CA LEU A 195 -16.84 3.01 6.36
C LEU A 195 -16.92 1.52 6.01
N GLU A 196 -17.39 1.18 4.81
CA GLU A 196 -17.39 -0.20 4.33
C GLU A 196 -15.98 -0.77 4.18
N ARG A 197 -15.02 0.02 3.67
CA ARG A 197 -13.61 -0.39 3.61
C ARG A 197 -13.03 -0.64 4.99
N ALA A 198 -13.29 0.24 5.96
CA ALA A 198 -12.88 0.06 7.35
C ALA A 198 -13.47 -1.22 7.97
N ASN A 199 -14.75 -1.49 7.71
CA ASN A 199 -15.41 -2.72 8.15
C ASN A 199 -14.79 -3.97 7.52
N VAL A 200 -14.49 -3.95 6.22
CA VAL A 200 -13.80 -5.04 5.54
C VAL A 200 -12.39 -5.26 6.10
N LEU A 201 -11.64 -4.18 6.37
CA LEU A 201 -10.32 -4.28 7.00
C LEU A 201 -10.40 -4.84 8.43
N LYS A 202 -11.43 -4.47 9.21
CA LYS A 202 -11.68 -5.07 10.54
C LYS A 202 -11.90 -6.58 10.44
N VAL A 203 -12.72 -7.03 9.48
CA VAL A 203 -12.92 -8.47 9.22
C VAL A 203 -11.63 -9.14 8.76
N ALA A 204 -10.87 -8.49 7.87
CA ALA A 204 -9.58 -8.99 7.42
C ALA A 204 -8.59 -9.15 8.58
N ALA A 205 -8.57 -8.21 9.53
CA ALA A 205 -7.75 -8.27 10.73
C ALA A 205 -8.05 -9.49 11.60
N LEU A 206 -9.32 -9.80 11.80
CA LEU A 206 -9.73 -11.00 12.53
C LEU A 206 -9.38 -12.28 11.78
N ALA A 207 -9.59 -12.29 10.46
CA ALA A 207 -9.31 -13.42 9.58
C ALA A 207 -7.82 -13.77 9.47
N ILE A 208 -6.93 -12.76 9.37
CA ILE A 208 -5.49 -12.96 9.19
C ILE A 208 -4.74 -13.16 10.52
N ARG A 209 -5.35 -12.82 11.66
CA ARG A 209 -4.71 -12.91 12.99
C ARG A 209 -4.08 -14.27 13.31
N PRO A 210 -4.71 -15.44 13.03
CA PRO A 210 -4.07 -16.74 13.23
C PRO A 210 -2.80 -16.91 12.38
N LEU A 211 -2.81 -16.43 11.14
CA LEU A 211 -1.66 -16.47 10.25
C LEU A 211 -0.52 -15.58 10.77
N ILE A 212 -0.83 -14.38 11.27
CA ILE A 212 0.17 -13.48 11.88
C ILE A 212 0.82 -14.15 13.10
N ARG A 213 0.03 -14.79 13.97
CA ARG A 213 0.54 -15.50 15.16
C ARG A 213 1.41 -16.71 14.80
N ALA A 214 1.07 -17.42 13.73
CA ALA A 214 1.90 -18.49 13.17
C ALA A 214 3.04 -17.95 12.28
N GLY A 215 3.21 -16.64 12.21
CA GLY A 215 4.08 -15.88 11.29
C GLY A 215 4.15 -16.46 9.88
N PHE A 216 3.00 -16.60 9.26
CA PHE A 216 2.86 -16.88 7.82
C PHE A 216 3.26 -18.31 7.40
N GLN A 217 3.48 -19.24 8.34
CA GLN A 217 3.82 -20.64 8.03
C GLN A 217 2.76 -21.37 7.19
N HIS A 218 1.48 -20.99 7.31
CA HIS A 218 0.36 -21.64 6.61
C HIS A 218 -0.11 -20.87 5.36
N LEU A 219 0.69 -19.94 4.86
CA LEU A 219 0.33 -19.18 3.67
C LEU A 219 0.40 -20.07 2.43
N LYS A 220 -0.72 -20.21 1.71
CA LYS A 220 -0.75 -20.92 0.43
C LYS A 220 -0.26 -19.97 -0.66
N ALA A 221 0.73 -20.39 -1.44
CA ALA A 221 1.22 -19.64 -2.60
C ALA A 221 0.75 -20.29 -3.90
N SER A 222 0.39 -19.49 -4.89
CA SER A 222 0.12 -19.96 -6.24
C SER A 222 1.43 -20.35 -6.93
N THR A 223 1.45 -21.49 -7.61
CA THR A 223 2.56 -21.92 -8.47
C THR A 223 2.44 -21.40 -9.91
N ARG A 224 1.36 -20.68 -10.25
CA ARG A 224 1.19 -20.10 -11.60
C ARG A 224 2.24 -19.01 -11.83
N PRO A 225 3.01 -19.07 -12.94
CA PRO A 225 3.90 -17.97 -13.33
C PRO A 225 3.10 -16.68 -13.50
N LEU A 226 3.64 -15.56 -13.03
CA LEU A 226 3.14 -14.24 -13.43
C LEU A 226 3.40 -14.12 -14.92
N ALA A 227 2.35 -14.09 -15.75
CA ALA A 227 2.48 -13.97 -17.19
C ALA A 227 3.20 -12.65 -17.51
N ALA A 228 4.45 -12.75 -17.97
CA ALA A 228 5.21 -11.63 -18.50
C ALA A 228 4.76 -11.41 -19.94
N GLU A 229 3.73 -10.59 -20.18
CA GLU A 229 3.36 -10.20 -21.54
C GLU A 229 3.13 -8.69 -21.70
N ALA A 230 4.02 -8.14 -22.52
CA ALA A 230 3.96 -6.98 -23.41
C ALA A 230 2.92 -5.88 -23.13
N SER A 231 3.46 -4.72 -22.77
CA SER A 231 2.88 -3.40 -22.84
C SER A 231 2.09 -3.15 -24.14
N ARG A 232 0.77 -3.00 -24.01
CA ARG A 232 -0.01 -2.13 -24.91
C ARG A 232 -0.50 -0.95 -24.09
N ALA A 233 -0.05 0.24 -24.49
CA ALA A 233 -0.37 1.50 -23.85
C ALA A 233 -1.87 1.75 -23.91
N VAL A 234 -2.52 1.77 -22.75
CA VAL A 234 -3.88 2.30 -22.57
C VAL A 234 -3.75 3.65 -21.87
N SER A 235 -4.41 4.65 -22.45
CA SER A 235 -4.21 6.07 -22.17
C SER A 235 -4.38 6.44 -20.70
N SER A 236 -3.30 7.00 -20.15
CA SER A 236 -3.05 7.44 -18.77
C SER A 236 -3.74 8.76 -18.37
N ALA A 237 -4.62 9.30 -19.23
CA ALA A 237 -5.00 10.71 -19.18
C ALA A 237 -5.85 11.14 -17.96
N VAL A 238 -6.54 10.21 -17.30
CA VAL A 238 -7.45 10.56 -16.18
C VAL A 238 -6.73 10.63 -14.84
N LEU A 239 -5.78 9.72 -14.57
CA LEU A 239 -4.99 9.75 -13.32
C LEU A 239 -3.93 10.85 -13.31
N VAL A 240 -3.42 11.25 -14.48
CA VAL A 240 -2.32 12.23 -14.59
C VAL A 240 -2.75 13.64 -14.19
N ARG A 241 -4.03 14.02 -14.35
CA ARG A 241 -4.49 15.39 -14.04
C ARG A 241 -4.42 15.72 -12.54
N ASP A 242 -4.72 14.76 -11.66
CA ASP A 242 -4.71 15.00 -10.20
C ASP A 242 -3.28 15.01 -9.61
N PHE A 243 -2.27 14.52 -10.34
CA PHE A 243 -0.86 14.59 -9.97
C PHE A 243 -0.13 15.81 -10.54
N GLN A 244 -0.79 16.70 -11.29
CA GLN A 244 -0.13 17.90 -11.84
C GLN A 244 0.28 18.94 -10.78
N LEU A 245 -0.15 18.77 -9.52
CA LEU A 245 0.31 19.56 -8.37
C LEU A 245 1.71 19.14 -7.84
N MET A 246 2.33 18.10 -8.42
CA MET A 246 3.63 17.54 -8.02
C MET A 246 4.87 18.46 -8.10
N PRO A 247 5.00 19.44 -9.00
CA PRO A 247 6.18 20.32 -9.02
C PRO A 247 6.37 21.06 -7.68
N ILE A 248 5.27 21.48 -7.05
CA ILE A 248 5.26 22.17 -5.76
C ILE A 248 5.69 21.22 -4.62
N GLU A 249 5.32 19.94 -4.70
CA GLU A 249 5.71 18.94 -3.68
C GLU A 249 7.19 18.53 -3.80
N ILE A 250 7.75 18.50 -5.01
CA ILE A 250 9.18 18.28 -5.23
C ILE A 250 9.98 19.47 -4.71
N GLU A 251 9.54 20.71 -4.98
CA GLU A 251 10.16 21.91 -4.41
C GLU A 251 10.15 21.89 -2.88
N ASN A 252 9.04 21.51 -2.26
CA ASN A 252 8.94 21.41 -0.80
C ASN A 252 9.85 20.31 -0.21
N ILE A 253 9.93 19.14 -0.86
CA ILE A 253 10.86 18.07 -0.43
C ILE A 253 12.31 18.50 -0.63
N THR A 254 12.60 19.24 -1.71
CA THR A 254 13.93 19.80 -1.98
C THR A 254 14.30 20.83 -0.91
N MET A 255 13.38 21.71 -0.50
CA MET A 255 13.60 22.64 0.60
C MET A 255 13.82 21.92 1.93
N LEU A 256 12.99 20.92 2.26
CA LEU A 256 13.14 20.14 3.50
C LEU A 256 14.44 19.34 3.53
N ALA A 257 14.88 18.80 2.39
CA ALA A 257 16.14 18.08 2.27
C ALA A 257 17.37 19.00 2.46
N ARG A 258 17.26 20.32 2.26
CA ARG A 258 18.36 21.26 2.56
C ARG A 258 18.59 21.43 4.05
N GLU A 259 17.55 21.30 4.84
CA GLU A 259 17.55 21.58 6.28
C GLU A 259 17.53 20.30 7.14
N ASN A 260 17.35 19.12 6.53
CA ASN A 260 17.22 17.84 7.22
C ASN A 260 17.98 16.71 6.51
N ASP A 261 19.05 16.24 7.16
CA ASP A 261 19.95 15.20 6.64
C ASP A 261 19.24 13.85 6.39
N ASP A 262 18.27 13.46 7.21
CA ASP A 262 17.53 12.21 7.02
C ASP A 262 16.67 12.28 5.75
N VAL A 263 16.05 13.43 5.51
CA VAL A 263 15.25 13.69 4.30
C VAL A 263 16.17 13.75 3.07
N ALA A 264 17.37 14.33 3.19
CA ALA A 264 18.38 14.32 2.13
C ALA A 264 18.85 12.91 1.78
N ILE A 265 19.09 12.06 2.78
CA ILE A 265 19.48 10.66 2.61
C ILE A 265 18.37 9.89 1.89
N ASP A 266 17.12 10.04 2.32
CA ASP A 266 15.99 9.33 1.73
C ASP A 266 15.69 9.83 0.30
N LEU A 267 15.84 11.13 0.04
CA LEU A 267 15.76 11.69 -1.31
C LEU A 267 16.86 11.12 -2.23
N ARG A 268 18.10 11.03 -1.74
CA ARG A 268 19.22 10.44 -2.47
C ARG A 268 19.01 8.96 -2.75
N ARG A 269 18.48 8.20 -1.78
CA ARG A 269 18.12 6.78 -1.95
C ARG A 269 17.01 6.61 -2.98
N MET A 270 16.03 7.50 -2.97
CA MET A 270 14.94 7.53 -3.95
C MET A 270 15.46 7.78 -5.38
N LEU A 271 16.34 8.77 -5.57
CA LEU A 271 16.92 9.09 -6.88
C LEU A 271 17.87 8.00 -7.40
N ASN A 272 18.56 7.30 -6.49
CA ASN A 272 19.52 6.24 -6.82
C ASN A 272 18.93 4.83 -6.75
N HIS A 273 17.61 4.65 -6.76
CA HIS A 273 17.01 3.31 -6.65
C HIS A 273 17.18 2.50 -7.94
N GLN A 274 18.33 1.82 -8.07
CA GLN A 274 18.87 1.14 -9.25
C GLN A 274 19.74 2.04 -10.13
N PRO A 275 20.93 2.43 -9.63
CA PRO A 275 21.82 3.26 -10.42
C PRO A 275 22.32 2.43 -11.60
N ARG A 276 22.03 2.90 -12.82
CA ARG A 276 22.45 2.21 -14.05
C ARG A 276 23.97 2.17 -14.25
N SER A 277 24.71 3.03 -13.54
CA SER A 277 26.17 3.08 -13.52
C SER A 277 26.69 4.00 -12.41
N ALA A 278 27.99 3.92 -12.08
CA ALA A 278 28.64 4.85 -11.18
C ALA A 278 28.55 6.32 -11.66
N ARG A 279 28.50 6.53 -12.98
CA ARG A 279 28.31 7.86 -13.60
C ARG A 279 26.95 8.48 -13.25
N PHE A 280 25.90 7.66 -13.18
CA PHE A 280 24.56 8.12 -12.81
C PHE A 280 24.48 8.58 -11.35
N VAL A 281 25.16 7.86 -10.44
CA VAL A 281 25.27 8.26 -9.03
C VAL A 281 26.02 9.59 -8.91
N ALA A 282 27.15 9.73 -9.62
CA ALA A 282 27.94 10.96 -9.62
C ALA A 282 27.15 12.17 -10.14
N GLN A 283 26.38 12.01 -11.22
CA GLN A 283 25.53 13.08 -11.76
C GLN A 283 24.39 13.46 -10.79
N THR A 284 23.84 12.47 -10.09
CA THR A 284 22.79 12.69 -9.10
C THR A 284 23.35 13.44 -7.88
N ASP A 285 24.53 13.05 -7.41
CA ASP A 285 25.23 13.73 -6.30
C ASP A 285 25.64 15.16 -6.69
N GLU A 286 26.06 15.40 -7.93
CA GLU A 286 26.34 16.75 -8.46
C GLU A 286 25.09 17.62 -8.54
N THR A 287 23.96 17.03 -8.96
CA THR A 287 22.66 17.71 -9.03
C THR A 287 22.13 18.05 -7.63
N LEU A 288 22.26 17.15 -6.65
CA LEU A 288 21.86 17.42 -5.27
C LEU A 288 22.73 18.52 -4.64
N LYS A 289 24.04 18.51 -4.92
CA LYS A 289 24.96 19.58 -4.51
C LYS A 289 24.61 20.93 -5.12
N SER A 290 24.29 21.00 -6.41
CA SER A 290 23.91 22.27 -7.06
C SER A 290 22.60 22.84 -6.53
N LEU A 291 21.74 21.97 -5.96
CA LEU A 291 20.51 22.36 -5.27
C LEU A 291 20.70 22.67 -3.78
N GLY A 292 21.93 22.63 -3.25
CA GLY A 292 22.23 22.92 -1.85
C GLY A 292 21.85 21.81 -0.86
N ILE A 293 21.61 20.59 -1.34
CA ILE A 293 21.24 19.43 -0.50
C ILE A 293 22.52 18.68 -0.09
N PRO A 294 22.71 18.35 1.19
CA PRO A 294 23.89 17.65 1.66
C PRO A 294 23.99 16.24 1.08
N VAL A 295 25.13 15.94 0.45
CA VAL A 295 25.46 14.61 -0.04
C VAL A 295 26.40 13.95 0.98
N LEU A 296 25.81 13.16 1.87
CA LEU A 296 26.54 12.39 2.88
C LEU A 296 27.16 11.11 2.25
N ALA A 297 28.15 10.52 2.95
CA ALA A 297 29.14 9.55 2.46
C ALA A 297 28.68 8.50 1.40
N PRO A 298 29.62 7.97 0.58
CA PRO A 298 29.29 7.10 -0.55
C PRO A 298 28.47 5.87 -0.12
N LEU A 299 27.35 5.63 -0.79
CA LEU A 299 26.70 4.33 -0.75
C LEU A 299 27.65 3.35 -1.45
N LEU A 300 28.16 2.35 -0.72
CA LEU A 300 28.93 1.26 -1.31
C LEU A 300 28.06 0.56 -2.37
N VAL A 301 28.35 0.81 -3.64
CA VAL A 301 27.76 0.08 -4.75
C VAL A 301 28.32 -1.34 -4.66
N ALA A 302 27.49 -2.31 -4.27
CA ALA A 302 27.85 -3.71 -4.39
C ALA A 302 28.18 -3.99 -5.86
N ARG A 303 29.45 -4.29 -6.17
CA ARG A 303 29.85 -4.71 -7.51
C ARG A 303 29.10 -5.99 -7.84
N THR A 304 28.25 -5.95 -8.86
CA THR A 304 27.87 -7.16 -9.58
C THR A 304 29.13 -7.77 -10.17
N PRO A 305 29.45 -9.05 -9.93
CA PRO A 305 30.56 -9.69 -10.62
C PRO A 305 30.28 -9.69 -12.13
N ASP A 306 31.26 -9.25 -12.92
CA ASP A 306 31.17 -9.25 -14.37
C ASP A 306 30.93 -10.67 -14.88
N LEU A 307 29.77 -10.86 -15.53
CA LEU A 307 29.52 -11.98 -16.44
C LEU A 307 30.27 -11.71 -17.75
N ALA A 308 31.59 -11.74 -17.68
CA ALA A 308 32.48 -11.74 -18.83
C ALA A 308 33.73 -12.52 -18.40
N ASP A 309 33.61 -13.85 -18.46
CA ASP A 309 34.66 -14.78 -18.88
C ASP A 309 34.20 -16.20 -18.52
N GLY A 310 33.59 -16.88 -19.49
CA GLY A 310 33.76 -18.33 -19.58
C GLY A 310 35.22 -18.64 -19.96
N PRO A 311 35.71 -19.86 -19.72
CA PRO A 311 35.06 -21.04 -20.28
C PRO A 311 34.98 -22.24 -19.31
N TYR A 312 33.91 -23.03 -19.44
CA TYR A 312 33.79 -24.50 -19.37
C TYR A 312 32.34 -24.88 -19.03
#